data_AF-A0A9P7GTA9-F1
#
_entry.id   AF-A0A9P7GTA9-F1
#
_cell.length_a   1.000
_cell.length_b   1.000
_cell.length_c   1.000
_cell.angle_alpha   90.00
_cell.angle_beta   90.00
_cell.angle_gamma   90.00
#
_symmetry.space_group_name_H-M   'P 1'
#
loop_
_entity.id
_entity.type
_entity.pdbx_description
1 polymer ?
#
loop_
_entity_poly.entity_id
_entity_poly.type
_entity_poly.pdbx_seq_one_letter_code
_entity_poly.pdbx_strand_id
1 'polypeptide(L)'
;MGPLDDFIINTLGLTKLPPYLPTLVYAFLGFSLVHLVIAPWASARWFPVAYASKGRRARNAWAIHVVSQVHAVLIVPLSLWVLWNESPAPDRAFGWDARAGHVYAVACGYFLWDAIDAVVNYTDAGFVLHGVACLALYIMSYKPFVAYYGPRCLLWETSTFFLNIHWFMDKTNRTGSTAQLVNGAFLLSSFFGVRLVYGGKMSFDFLRMLMHLRHELPLSYVVIYSAGNVLLTSLNWFWFYKMISALRRRFGNEEPKERRRLVGNDGNGHVDGNGSEGSARATGVANGYGTHA
;
A
#
# COMPACT_ATOMS: atom_id res chain seq x y z
N MET A 1 -33.15 -10.88 -15.86
CA MET A 1 -31.68 -10.86 -15.77
C MET A 1 -31.14 -10.71 -17.17
N GLY A 2 -30.13 -9.87 -17.37
CA GLY A 2 -29.45 -9.80 -18.66
C GLY A 2 -28.45 -10.96 -18.84
N PRO A 3 -27.95 -11.22 -20.06
CA PRO A 3 -26.98 -12.29 -20.31
C PRO A 3 -25.72 -12.20 -19.44
N LEU A 4 -25.30 -10.98 -19.08
CA LEU A 4 -24.16 -10.73 -18.21
C LEU A 4 -24.43 -11.17 -16.76
N ASP A 5 -25.61 -10.87 -16.21
CA ASP A 5 -25.99 -11.28 -14.86
C ASP A 5 -26.05 -12.80 -14.77
N ASP A 6 -26.64 -13.44 -15.78
CA ASP A 6 -26.75 -14.90 -15.85
C ASP A 6 -25.37 -15.56 -15.87
N PHE A 7 -24.41 -15.00 -16.61
CA PHE A 7 -23.03 -15.48 -16.61
C PHE A 7 -22.37 -15.32 -15.22
N ILE A 8 -22.47 -14.13 -14.62
CA ILE A 8 -21.88 -13.84 -13.30
C ILE A 8 -22.42 -14.76 -12.22
N ILE A 9 -23.73 -15.00 -12.22
CA ILE A 9 -24.41 -15.81 -11.20
C ILE A 9 -24.19 -17.29 -11.45
N ASN A 10 -24.52 -17.77 -12.65
CA ASN A 10 -24.61 -19.21 -12.91
C ASN A 10 -23.27 -19.83 -13.32
N THR A 11 -22.36 -19.06 -13.93
CA THR A 11 -21.04 -19.57 -14.34
C THR A 11 -19.97 -19.27 -13.29
N LEU A 12 -19.89 -18.01 -12.83
CA LEU A 12 -18.85 -17.61 -11.85
C LEU A 12 -19.27 -17.83 -10.39
N GLY A 13 -20.57 -18.01 -10.12
CA GLY A 13 -21.08 -18.20 -8.77
C GLY A 13 -21.06 -16.93 -7.90
N LEU A 14 -20.82 -15.76 -8.48
CA LEU A 14 -20.72 -14.49 -7.76
C LEU A 14 -22.12 -13.87 -7.55
N THR A 15 -22.97 -14.58 -6.80
CA THR A 15 -24.41 -14.31 -6.71
C THR A 15 -24.76 -12.92 -6.19
N LYS A 16 -23.88 -12.27 -5.43
CA LYS A 16 -24.10 -10.93 -4.90
C LYS A 16 -23.53 -9.81 -5.77
N LEU A 17 -22.68 -10.09 -6.76
CA LEU A 17 -21.96 -9.06 -7.53
C LEU A 17 -22.85 -8.18 -8.44
N PRO A 18 -23.87 -8.70 -9.16
CA PRO A 18 -24.58 -7.92 -10.18
C PRO A 18 -25.04 -6.51 -9.79
N PRO A 19 -25.70 -6.28 -8.62
CA PRO A 19 -26.10 -4.94 -8.22
C PRO A 19 -24.93 -3.98 -7.92
N TYR A 20 -23.72 -4.51 -7.68
CA TYR A 20 -22.53 -3.71 -7.37
C TYR A 20 -21.56 -3.57 -8.55
N LEU A 21 -21.81 -4.27 -9.66
CA LEU A 21 -20.97 -4.24 -10.84
C LEU A 21 -20.78 -2.80 -11.38
N PRO A 22 -21.81 -1.94 -11.45
CA PRO A 22 -21.61 -0.55 -11.86
C PRO A 22 -20.65 0.21 -10.94
N THR A 23 -20.76 0.02 -9.62
CA THR A 23 -19.85 0.65 -8.65
C THR A 23 -18.41 0.20 -8.86
N LEU A 24 -18.18 -1.08 -9.13
CA LEU A 24 -16.85 -1.63 -9.42
C LEU A 24 -16.26 -0.99 -10.68
N VAL A 25 -17.05 -0.95 -11.76
CA VAL A 25 -16.62 -0.36 -13.05
C VAL A 25 -16.33 1.13 -12.88
N TYR A 26 -17.21 1.88 -12.22
CA TYR A 26 -17.00 3.31 -11.97
C TYR A 26 -15.79 3.57 -11.08
N ALA A 27 -15.53 2.72 -10.08
CA ALA A 27 -14.33 2.83 -9.26
C ALA A 27 -13.07 2.58 -10.10
N PHE A 28 -13.04 1.52 -10.92
CA PHE A 28 -11.92 1.23 -11.82
C PHE A 28 -11.64 2.39 -12.79
N LEU A 29 -12.69 2.90 -13.45
CA LEU A 29 -12.57 4.04 -14.36
C LEU A 29 -12.16 5.32 -13.63
N GLY A 30 -12.68 5.54 -12.42
CA GLY A 30 -12.35 6.68 -11.57
C GLY A 30 -10.87 6.68 -11.16
N PHE A 31 -10.34 5.56 -10.66
CA PHE A 31 -8.93 5.45 -10.31
C PHE A 31 -8.03 5.52 -11.56
N SER A 32 -8.46 4.98 -12.69
CA SER A 32 -7.77 5.12 -13.98
C SER A 32 -7.72 6.58 -14.45
N LEU A 33 -8.82 7.33 -14.30
CA LEU A 33 -8.87 8.76 -14.58
C LEU A 33 -7.94 9.55 -13.67
N VAL A 34 -7.90 9.20 -12.38
CA VAL A 34 -6.96 9.80 -11.43
C VAL A 34 -5.51 9.52 -11.85
N HIS A 35 -5.16 8.29 -12.22
CA HIS A 35 -3.81 7.94 -12.67
C HIS A 35 -3.45 8.67 -13.97
N LEU A 36 -4.24 8.50 -15.02
CA LEU A 36 -3.84 8.86 -16.38
C LEU A 36 -3.99 10.35 -16.69
N VAL A 37 -4.89 11.04 -16.00
CA VAL A 37 -5.26 12.42 -16.33
C VAL A 37 -5.03 13.36 -15.15
N ILE A 38 -5.73 13.14 -14.03
CA ILE A 38 -5.77 14.12 -12.93
C ILE A 38 -4.41 14.23 -12.25
N ALA A 39 -3.78 13.11 -11.88
CA ALA A 39 -2.51 13.12 -11.18
C ALA A 39 -1.38 13.76 -12.02
N PRO A 40 -1.18 13.42 -13.31
CA PRO A 40 -0.19 14.07 -14.16
C PRO A 40 -0.43 15.57 -14.33
N TRP A 41 -1.68 15.97 -14.60
CA TRP A 41 -2.04 17.37 -14.79
C TRP A 41 -1.80 18.18 -13.51
N ALA A 42 -2.37 17.74 -12.37
CA ALA A 42 -2.25 18.44 -11.11
C ALA A 42 -0.80 18.46 -10.60
N SER A 43 -0.07 17.34 -10.74
CA SER A 43 1.32 17.25 -10.27
C SER A 43 2.27 18.07 -11.11
N ALA A 44 2.08 18.16 -12.42
CA ALA A 44 2.85 19.07 -13.26
C ALA A 44 2.61 20.54 -12.88
N ARG A 45 1.37 20.88 -12.49
CA ARG A 45 0.99 22.26 -12.12
C ARG A 45 1.48 22.69 -10.74
N TRP A 46 1.42 21.81 -9.75
CA TRP A 46 1.75 22.12 -8.35
C TRP A 46 3.19 21.73 -7.98
N PHE A 47 3.77 20.76 -8.67
CA PHE A 47 5.13 20.26 -8.41
C PHE A 47 5.99 20.24 -9.68
N PRO A 48 6.13 21.37 -10.43
CA PRO A 48 6.83 21.37 -11.71
C PRO A 48 8.29 20.89 -11.59
N VAL A 49 8.99 21.24 -10.51
CA VAL A 49 10.37 20.80 -10.29
C VAL A 49 10.45 19.34 -9.84
N ALA A 50 9.60 18.91 -8.90
CA ALA A 50 9.69 17.56 -8.33
C ALA A 50 9.07 16.47 -9.22
N TYR A 51 8.07 16.82 -10.04
CA TYR A 51 7.34 15.91 -10.93
C TYR A 51 7.73 16.07 -12.41
N ALA A 52 7.67 17.29 -12.96
CA ALA A 52 7.84 17.48 -14.41
C ALA A 52 9.29 17.23 -14.87
N SER A 53 10.28 17.31 -13.98
CA SER A 53 11.67 16.94 -14.29
C SER A 53 11.92 15.42 -14.37
N LYS A 54 10.95 14.58 -13.98
CA LYS A 54 11.14 13.13 -13.86
C LYS A 54 10.84 12.39 -15.17
N GLY A 55 11.52 11.26 -15.38
CA GLY A 55 11.23 10.33 -16.48
C GLY A 55 9.95 9.52 -16.26
N ARG A 56 9.53 8.78 -17.30
CA ARG A 56 8.25 8.05 -17.36
C ARG A 56 7.99 7.16 -16.13
N ARG A 57 8.93 6.30 -15.75
CA ARG A 57 8.77 5.37 -14.61
C ARG A 57 8.57 6.09 -13.27
N ALA A 58 9.32 7.18 -13.04
CA ALA A 58 9.19 7.96 -11.81
C ALA A 58 7.89 8.76 -11.77
N ARG A 59 7.38 9.24 -12.91
CA ARG A 59 6.06 9.87 -13.00
C ARG A 59 4.93 8.86 -12.77
N ASN A 60 5.08 7.62 -13.25
CA ASN A 60 4.13 6.53 -12.97
C ASN A 60 4.09 6.25 -11.46
N ALA A 61 5.25 6.03 -10.82
CA ALA A 61 5.33 5.82 -9.38
C ALA A 61 4.68 6.96 -8.59
N TRP A 62 4.90 8.20 -8.99
CA TRP A 62 4.23 9.36 -8.39
C TRP A 62 2.70 9.28 -8.54
N ALA A 63 2.19 8.97 -9.74
CA ALA A 63 0.75 8.85 -9.97
C ALA A 63 0.14 7.70 -9.17
N ILE A 64 0.84 6.57 -9.02
CA ILE A 64 0.42 5.46 -8.14
C ILE A 64 0.21 5.96 -6.70
N HIS A 65 1.17 6.72 -6.14
CA HIS A 65 1.02 7.27 -4.80
C HIS A 65 -0.15 8.25 -4.68
N VAL A 66 -0.47 9.02 -5.73
CA VAL A 66 -1.66 9.88 -5.74
C VAL A 66 -2.95 9.03 -5.71
N VAL A 67 -3.05 8.02 -6.57
CA VAL A 67 -4.24 7.16 -6.64
C VAL A 67 -4.43 6.38 -5.33
N SER A 68 -3.35 5.81 -4.79
CA SER A 68 -3.33 5.13 -3.50
C SER A 68 -3.75 6.06 -2.35
N GLN A 69 -3.33 7.32 -2.36
CA GLN A 69 -3.77 8.32 -1.39
C GLN A 69 -5.28 8.58 -1.47
N VAL A 70 -5.82 8.74 -2.69
CA VAL A 70 -7.26 8.92 -2.91
C VAL A 70 -8.04 7.71 -2.42
N HIS A 71 -7.57 6.50 -2.72
CA HIS A 71 -8.19 5.26 -2.23
C HIS A 71 -8.17 5.19 -0.71
N ALA A 72 -7.04 5.45 -0.05
CA ALA A 72 -6.94 5.40 1.41
C ALA A 72 -7.91 6.40 2.10
N VAL A 73 -8.01 7.63 1.57
CA VAL A 73 -8.93 8.65 2.09
C VAL A 73 -10.41 8.28 1.88
N LEU A 74 -10.72 7.53 0.82
CA LEU A 74 -12.08 7.08 0.52
C LEU A 74 -12.47 5.82 1.31
N ILE A 75 -11.62 4.79 1.28
CA ILE A 75 -11.99 3.44 1.70
C ILE A 75 -11.97 3.27 3.21
N VAL A 76 -11.09 3.98 3.92
CA VAL A 76 -10.99 3.88 5.38
C VAL A 76 -12.26 4.44 6.05
N PRO A 77 -12.75 5.65 5.73
CA PRO A 77 -14.01 6.15 6.30
C PRO A 77 -15.22 5.29 5.93
N LEU A 78 -15.31 4.83 4.67
CA LEU A 78 -16.39 3.94 4.25
C LEU A 78 -16.39 2.62 5.02
N SER A 79 -15.22 2.04 5.25
CA SER A 79 -15.08 0.81 6.02
C SER A 79 -15.45 1.02 7.49
N LEU A 80 -15.01 2.13 8.11
CA LEU A 80 -15.42 2.49 9.46
C LEU A 80 -16.94 2.70 9.57
N TRP A 81 -17.56 3.30 8.55
CA TRP A 81 -19.02 3.45 8.50
C TRP A 81 -19.75 2.09 8.45
N VAL A 82 -19.23 1.12 7.69
CA VAL A 82 -19.78 -0.25 7.72
C VAL A 82 -19.67 -0.86 9.11
N LEU A 83 -18.49 -0.78 9.74
CA LEU A 83 -18.25 -1.32 11.09
C LEU A 83 -19.15 -0.65 12.14
N TRP A 84 -19.35 0.66 12.05
CA TRP A 84 -20.18 1.41 12.99
C TRP A 84 -21.64 0.99 12.95
N ASN A 85 -22.15 0.62 11.78
CA ASN A 85 -23.55 0.26 11.58
C ASN A 85 -23.78 -1.25 11.49
N GLU A 86 -22.78 -2.06 11.86
CA GLU A 86 -22.84 -3.51 11.83
C GLU A 86 -23.88 -4.07 12.80
N SER A 87 -24.46 -5.22 12.46
CA SER A 87 -25.34 -5.95 13.39
C SER A 87 -24.58 -6.32 14.67
N PRO A 88 -25.21 -6.28 15.88
CA PRO A 88 -24.54 -6.65 17.13
C PRO A 88 -24.00 -8.08 17.18
N ALA A 89 -24.60 -9.00 16.43
CA ALA A 89 -24.18 -10.41 16.35
C ALA A 89 -24.14 -10.85 14.88
N PRO A 90 -23.12 -10.43 14.12
CA PRO A 90 -23.03 -10.74 12.69
C PRO A 90 -22.58 -12.20 12.50
N ASP A 91 -23.18 -12.88 11.53
CA ASP A 91 -22.58 -14.09 10.98
C ASP A 91 -21.30 -13.71 10.24
N ARG A 92 -20.17 -14.17 10.79
CA ARG A 92 -18.83 -13.82 10.28
C ARG A 92 -18.45 -14.58 9.02
N ALA A 93 -19.09 -15.72 8.76
CA ALA A 93 -18.75 -16.59 7.65
C ALA A 93 -19.64 -16.31 6.43
N PHE A 94 -20.97 -16.33 6.61
CA PHE A 94 -21.92 -16.25 5.49
C PHE A 94 -22.83 -15.02 5.55
N GLY A 95 -22.74 -14.21 6.61
CA GLY A 95 -23.49 -12.98 6.73
C GLY A 95 -23.18 -12.01 5.58
N TRP A 96 -24.23 -11.39 5.04
CA TRP A 96 -24.11 -10.42 3.96
C TRP A 96 -24.64 -9.05 4.39
N ASP A 97 -23.81 -8.03 4.26
CA ASP A 97 -24.18 -6.64 4.46
C ASP A 97 -24.11 -5.90 3.13
N ALA A 98 -25.23 -5.31 2.70
CA ALA A 98 -25.30 -4.56 1.45
C ALA A 98 -24.33 -3.37 1.42
N ARG A 99 -24.04 -2.79 2.58
CA ARG A 99 -23.08 -1.68 2.74
C ARG A 99 -21.66 -2.15 2.47
N ALA A 100 -21.29 -3.31 3.03
CA ALA A 100 -20.01 -3.96 2.72
C ALA A 100 -19.88 -4.27 1.22
N GLY A 101 -20.98 -4.68 0.57
CA GLY A 101 -21.03 -4.88 -0.88
C GLY A 101 -20.62 -3.66 -1.71
N HIS A 102 -21.04 -2.45 -1.33
CA HIS A 102 -20.60 -1.22 -2.02
C HIS A 102 -19.13 -0.90 -1.76
N VAL A 103 -18.67 -1.06 -0.52
CA VAL A 103 -17.26 -0.84 -0.15
C VAL A 103 -16.34 -1.81 -0.91
N TYR A 104 -16.76 -3.07 -1.04
CA TYR A 104 -16.02 -4.08 -1.80
C TYR A 104 -15.94 -3.77 -3.27
N ALA A 105 -16.98 -3.16 -3.85
CA ALA A 105 -16.98 -2.81 -5.26
C ALA A 105 -15.94 -1.73 -5.54
N VAL A 106 -15.86 -0.72 -4.66
CA VAL A 106 -14.82 0.31 -4.71
C VAL A 106 -13.43 -0.31 -4.56
N ALA A 107 -13.25 -1.20 -3.58
CA ALA A 107 -11.97 -1.90 -3.37
C ALA A 107 -11.60 -2.79 -4.57
N CYS A 108 -12.52 -3.54 -5.15
CA CYS A 108 -12.29 -4.35 -6.35
C CYS A 108 -11.88 -3.49 -7.54
N GLY A 109 -12.54 -2.35 -7.76
CA GLY A 109 -12.17 -1.42 -8.82
C GLY A 109 -10.76 -0.85 -8.63
N TYR A 110 -10.39 -0.53 -7.38
CA TYR A 110 -9.03 -0.12 -7.03
C TYR A 110 -8.00 -1.25 -7.27
N PHE A 111 -8.22 -2.43 -6.69
CA PHE A 111 -7.25 -3.54 -6.79
C PHE A 111 -7.16 -4.11 -8.21
N LEU A 112 -8.21 -3.98 -9.03
CA LEU A 112 -8.13 -4.28 -10.45
C LEU A 112 -7.19 -3.32 -11.17
N TRP A 113 -7.33 -2.01 -10.93
CA TRP A 113 -6.41 -1.01 -11.46
C TRP A 113 -4.98 -1.21 -10.94
N ASP A 114 -4.81 -1.47 -9.64
CA ASP A 114 -3.51 -1.66 -8.98
C ASP A 114 -2.79 -2.90 -9.52
N ALA A 115 -3.49 -4.02 -9.66
CA ALA A 115 -2.94 -5.24 -10.23
C ALA A 115 -2.53 -5.05 -11.71
N ILE A 116 -3.35 -4.38 -12.52
CA ILE A 116 -3.02 -4.10 -13.92
C ILE A 116 -1.77 -3.22 -14.00
N ASP A 117 -1.71 -2.12 -13.25
CA ASP A 117 -0.57 -1.22 -13.27
C ASP A 117 0.72 -1.92 -12.79
N ALA A 118 0.64 -2.65 -11.68
CA ALA A 118 1.78 -3.36 -11.10
C ALA A 118 2.33 -4.43 -12.06
N VAL A 119 1.46 -5.15 -12.78
CA VAL A 119 1.86 -6.15 -13.78
C VAL A 119 2.44 -5.49 -15.04
N VAL A 120 1.77 -4.48 -15.60
CA VAL A 120 2.19 -3.83 -16.85
C VAL A 120 3.51 -3.07 -16.67
N ASN A 121 3.65 -2.34 -15.57
CA ASN A 121 4.83 -1.52 -15.31
C ASN A 121 5.91 -2.25 -14.48
N TYR A 122 5.69 -3.54 -14.16
CA TYR A 122 6.55 -4.38 -13.33
C TYR A 122 7.20 -3.60 -12.19
N THR A 123 6.39 -3.22 -11.21
CA THR A 123 6.87 -2.52 -10.00
C THR A 123 7.77 -3.47 -9.20
N ASP A 124 7.20 -4.35 -8.38
CA ASP A 124 7.89 -5.50 -7.82
C ASP A 124 6.93 -6.63 -7.47
N ALA A 125 7.48 -7.83 -7.30
CA ALA A 125 6.72 -9.03 -7.02
C ALA A 125 5.85 -8.90 -5.76
N GLY A 126 6.28 -8.16 -4.73
CA GLY A 126 5.51 -7.98 -3.50
C GLY A 126 4.21 -7.20 -3.75
N PHE A 127 4.30 -6.08 -4.47
CA PHE A 127 3.12 -5.29 -4.84
C PHE A 127 2.23 -5.98 -5.88
N VAL A 128 2.82 -6.69 -6.86
CA VAL A 128 2.04 -7.49 -7.83
C VAL A 128 1.24 -8.58 -7.11
N LEU A 129 1.89 -9.36 -6.25
CA LEU A 129 1.24 -10.42 -5.48
C LEU A 129 0.18 -9.85 -4.54
N HIS A 130 0.44 -8.69 -3.93
CA HIS A 130 -0.52 -7.99 -3.09
C HIS A 130 -1.79 -7.60 -3.88
N GLY A 131 -1.65 -6.86 -4.97
CA GLY A 131 -2.78 -6.36 -5.76
C GLY A 131 -3.66 -7.50 -6.30
N VAL A 132 -3.03 -8.54 -6.85
CA VAL A 132 -3.73 -9.72 -7.36
C VAL A 132 -4.45 -10.50 -6.24
N ALA A 133 -3.78 -10.71 -5.11
CA ALA A 133 -4.38 -11.41 -3.97
C ALA A 133 -5.56 -10.62 -3.38
N CYS A 134 -5.42 -9.31 -3.19
CA CYS A 134 -6.51 -8.45 -2.73
C CYS A 134 -7.70 -8.51 -3.69
N LEU A 135 -7.47 -8.33 -5.00
CA LEU A 135 -8.53 -8.43 -5.99
C LEU A 135 -9.27 -9.77 -5.92
N ALA A 136 -8.53 -10.89 -5.87
CA ALA A 136 -9.12 -12.22 -5.81
C ALA A 136 -9.98 -12.42 -4.55
N LEU A 137 -9.47 -12.03 -3.38
CA LEU A 137 -10.20 -12.22 -2.12
C LEU A 137 -11.47 -11.35 -2.03
N TYR A 138 -11.40 -10.09 -2.47
CA TYR A 138 -12.58 -9.21 -2.47
C TYR A 138 -13.61 -9.62 -3.52
N ILE A 139 -13.20 -9.97 -4.75
CA ILE A 139 -14.18 -10.37 -5.78
C ILE A 139 -14.86 -11.70 -5.44
N MET A 140 -14.12 -12.66 -4.88
CA MET A 140 -14.68 -13.97 -4.50
C MET A 140 -15.68 -13.89 -3.35
N SER A 141 -15.60 -12.86 -2.51
CA SER A 141 -16.54 -12.65 -1.40
C SER A 141 -17.99 -12.39 -1.86
N TYR A 142 -18.19 -12.00 -3.13
CA TYR A 142 -19.52 -11.88 -3.74
C TYR A 142 -20.19 -13.23 -4.02
N LYS A 143 -19.46 -14.35 -3.96
CA LYS A 143 -20.07 -15.63 -3.60
C LYS A 143 -20.13 -15.62 -2.07
N PRO A 144 -21.30 -15.31 -1.48
CA PRO A 144 -21.43 -14.69 -0.16
C PRO A 144 -20.68 -15.49 0.91
N PHE A 145 -19.46 -15.04 1.17
CA PHE A 145 -18.53 -15.63 2.10
C PHE A 145 -17.60 -14.53 2.58
N VAL A 146 -17.36 -14.49 3.88
CA VAL A 146 -16.38 -13.64 4.57
C VAL A 146 -16.59 -12.13 4.40
N ALA A 147 -17.82 -11.70 4.10
CA ALA A 147 -18.16 -10.28 3.95
C ALA A 147 -17.90 -9.46 5.23
N TYR A 148 -17.91 -10.12 6.40
CA TYR A 148 -17.52 -9.55 7.68
C TYR A 148 -16.06 -9.04 7.71
N TYR A 149 -15.14 -9.76 7.06
CA TYR A 149 -13.69 -9.52 7.23
C TYR A 149 -13.17 -8.40 6.33
N GLY A 150 -13.73 -8.22 5.14
CA GLY A 150 -13.16 -7.26 4.19
C GLY A 150 -13.16 -5.80 4.65
N PRO A 151 -14.22 -5.19 5.22
CA PRO A 151 -14.14 -3.81 5.67
C PRO A 151 -13.11 -3.64 6.79
N ARG A 152 -12.92 -4.69 7.61
CA ARG A 152 -11.86 -4.72 8.63
C ARG A 152 -10.49 -4.70 7.95
N CYS A 153 -10.24 -5.60 7.01
CA CYS A 153 -9.00 -5.65 6.24
C CYS A 153 -8.68 -4.33 5.49
N LEU A 154 -9.70 -3.62 4.99
CA LEU A 154 -9.52 -2.32 4.33
C LEU A 154 -9.03 -1.21 5.26
N LEU A 155 -9.15 -1.37 6.59
CA LEU A 155 -8.55 -0.42 7.54
C LEU A 155 -7.02 -0.37 7.44
N TRP A 156 -6.36 -1.36 6.82
CA TRP A 156 -4.91 -1.39 6.61
C TRP A 156 -4.42 -0.23 5.76
N GLU A 157 -5.32 0.39 4.99
CA GLU A 157 -5.04 1.62 4.23
C GLU A 157 -4.78 2.84 5.12
N THR A 158 -5.09 2.78 6.42
CA THR A 158 -4.75 3.84 7.38
C THR A 158 -3.25 4.10 7.41
N SER A 159 -2.41 3.06 7.37
CA SER A 159 -0.96 3.27 7.31
C SER A 159 -0.50 3.72 5.92
N THR A 160 -1.21 3.34 4.86
CA THR A 160 -0.94 3.78 3.49
C THR A 160 -1.08 5.30 3.35
N PHE A 161 -2.06 5.90 4.04
CA PHE A 161 -2.21 7.36 4.12
C PHE A 161 -0.91 8.04 4.57
N PHE A 162 -0.32 7.59 5.68
CA PHE A 162 0.93 8.16 6.19
C PHE A 162 2.14 7.78 5.33
N LEU A 163 2.13 6.60 4.71
CA LEU A 163 3.20 6.11 3.81
C LEU A 163 3.34 7.03 2.60
N ASN A 164 2.22 7.34 1.94
CA ASN A 164 2.20 8.20 0.76
C ASN A 164 2.64 9.62 1.12
N ILE A 165 2.18 10.18 2.25
CA ILE A 165 2.67 11.49 2.73
C ILE A 165 4.19 11.45 2.98
N HIS A 166 4.69 10.39 3.61
CA HIS A 166 6.14 10.22 3.85
C HIS A 166 6.92 10.21 2.53
N TRP A 167 6.43 9.44 1.55
CA TRP A 167 7.02 9.32 0.23
C TRP A 167 7.04 10.67 -0.51
N PHE A 168 5.94 11.44 -0.49
CA PHE A 168 5.91 12.76 -1.12
C PHE A 168 6.88 13.74 -0.46
N MET A 169 7.04 13.70 0.87
CA MET A 169 8.05 14.52 1.55
C MET A 169 9.46 14.19 1.08
N ASP A 170 9.78 12.91 0.86
CA ASP A 170 11.06 12.51 0.27
C ASP A 170 11.24 13.05 -1.15
N LYS A 171 10.21 12.97 -2.00
CA LYS A 171 10.33 13.42 -3.41
C LYS A 171 10.30 14.93 -3.59
N THR A 172 9.82 15.67 -2.59
CA THR A 172 9.73 17.14 -2.60
C THR A 172 10.87 17.82 -1.81
N ASN A 173 11.94 17.08 -1.52
CA ASN A 173 13.12 17.59 -0.81
C ASN A 173 12.81 18.11 0.61
N ARG A 174 11.89 17.43 1.31
CA ARG A 174 11.54 17.70 2.72
C ARG A 174 12.06 16.61 3.67
N THR A 175 13.00 15.79 3.20
CA THR A 175 13.63 14.75 4.01
C THR A 175 14.36 15.36 5.21
N GLY A 176 14.19 14.76 6.39
CA GLY A 176 14.81 15.23 7.64
C GLY A 176 14.08 16.37 8.35
N SER A 177 12.98 16.91 7.77
CA SER A 177 12.16 17.92 8.43
C SER A 177 11.42 17.36 9.66
N THR A 178 11.10 18.23 10.63
CA THR A 178 10.25 17.86 11.78
C THR A 178 8.90 17.30 11.35
N ALA A 179 8.31 17.84 10.27
CA ALA A 179 7.07 17.33 9.70
C ALA A 179 7.22 15.87 9.21
N GLN A 180 8.34 15.54 8.55
CA GLN A 180 8.61 14.17 8.13
C GLN A 180 8.83 13.23 9.33
N LEU A 181 9.51 13.70 10.38
CA LEU A 181 9.70 12.91 11.60
C LEU A 181 8.36 12.58 12.27
N VAL A 182 7.50 13.58 12.45
CA VAL A 182 6.15 13.42 13.04
C VAL A 182 5.32 12.45 12.21
N ASN A 183 5.28 12.63 10.89
CA ASN A 183 4.58 11.71 10.00
C ASN A 183 5.19 10.30 10.03
N GLY A 184 6.52 10.18 10.14
CA GLY A 184 7.21 8.91 10.29
C GLY A 184 6.80 8.15 11.55
N ALA A 185 6.60 8.86 12.66
CA ALA A 185 6.04 8.27 13.88
C ALA A 185 4.61 7.77 13.65
N PHE A 186 3.73 8.59 13.07
CA PHE A 186 2.37 8.14 12.73
C PHE A 186 2.35 6.96 11.76
N LEU A 187 3.23 6.95 10.76
CA LEU A 187 3.40 5.83 9.83
C LEU A 187 3.77 4.54 10.57
N LEU A 188 4.83 4.55 11.37
CA LEU A 188 5.27 3.35 12.09
C LEU A 188 4.22 2.87 13.09
N SER A 189 3.63 3.78 13.86
CA SER A 189 2.58 3.45 14.83
C SER A 189 1.33 2.88 14.17
N SER A 190 0.83 3.51 13.10
CA SER A 190 -0.35 3.03 12.38
C SER A 190 -0.08 1.71 11.66
N PHE A 191 1.10 1.53 11.05
CA PHE A 191 1.47 0.28 10.39
C PHE A 191 1.54 -0.88 11.40
N PHE A 192 2.23 -0.68 12.53
CA PHE A 192 2.32 -1.68 13.58
C PHE A 192 0.95 -1.99 14.20
N GLY A 193 0.23 -0.96 14.63
CA GLY A 193 -1.05 -1.13 15.32
C GLY A 193 -2.15 -1.73 14.44
N VAL A 194 -2.35 -1.17 13.25
CA VAL A 194 -3.46 -1.58 12.37
C VAL A 194 -3.12 -2.87 11.62
N ARG A 195 -1.91 -2.99 11.05
CA ARG A 195 -1.58 -4.12 10.18
C ARG A 195 -1.04 -5.33 10.93
N LEU A 196 -0.16 -5.14 11.91
CA LEU A 196 0.49 -6.25 12.61
C LEU A 196 -0.35 -6.71 13.81
N VAL A 197 -0.79 -5.79 14.67
CA VAL A 197 -1.54 -6.15 15.89
C VAL A 197 -3.00 -6.45 15.56
N TYR A 198 -3.78 -5.44 15.16
CA TYR A 198 -5.18 -5.63 14.81
C TYR A 198 -5.32 -6.58 13.62
N GLY A 199 -4.49 -6.39 12.59
CA GLY A 199 -4.53 -7.23 11.42
C GLY A 199 -4.07 -8.66 11.63
N GLY A 200 -3.07 -8.90 12.48
CA GLY A 200 -2.70 -10.24 12.91
C GLY A 200 -3.84 -10.95 13.64
N LYS A 201 -4.54 -10.24 14.55
CA LYS A 201 -5.73 -10.78 15.22
C LYS A 201 -6.83 -11.15 14.21
N MET A 202 -7.17 -10.24 13.29
CA MET A 202 -8.20 -10.50 12.28
C MET A 202 -7.84 -11.69 11.37
N SER A 203 -6.57 -11.78 10.95
CA SER A 203 -6.06 -12.88 10.14
C SER A 203 -6.16 -14.23 10.88
N PHE A 204 -5.89 -14.22 12.18
CA PHE A 204 -6.02 -15.41 13.02
C PHE A 204 -7.48 -15.81 13.25
N ASP A 205 -8.36 -14.86 13.57
CA ASP A 205 -9.80 -15.09 13.73
C ASP A 205 -10.41 -15.61 12.41
N PHE A 206 -9.96 -15.09 11.28
CA PHE A 206 -10.34 -15.54 9.95
C PHE A 206 -9.91 -16.99 9.69
N LEU A 207 -8.63 -17.32 9.90
CA LEU A 207 -8.14 -18.68 9.71
C LEU A 207 -8.83 -19.68 10.65
N ARG A 208 -9.10 -19.31 11.91
CA ARG A 208 -9.86 -20.17 12.83
C ARG A 208 -11.26 -20.46 12.31
N MET A 209 -11.97 -19.43 11.84
CA MET A 209 -13.30 -19.58 11.23
C MET A 209 -13.22 -20.48 9.99
N LEU A 210 -12.27 -20.23 9.10
CA LEU A 210 -12.08 -21.03 7.88
C LEU A 210 -11.77 -22.50 8.20
N MET A 211 -10.92 -22.76 9.19
CA MET A 211 -10.55 -24.11 9.59
C MET A 211 -11.69 -24.86 10.30
N HIS A 212 -12.60 -24.15 10.96
CA HIS A 212 -13.82 -24.72 11.52
C HIS A 212 -14.77 -25.16 10.40
N LEU A 213 -14.95 -24.33 9.37
CA LEU A 213 -15.86 -24.59 8.24
C LEU A 213 -15.22 -25.37 7.09
N ARG A 214 -13.97 -25.84 7.22
CA ARG A 214 -13.21 -26.46 6.12
C ARG A 214 -13.89 -27.68 5.48
N HIS A 215 -14.76 -28.37 6.22
CA HIS A 215 -15.49 -29.55 5.74
C HIS A 215 -16.81 -29.18 5.03
N GLU A 216 -17.29 -27.95 5.22
CA GLU A 216 -18.51 -27.41 4.60
C GLU A 216 -18.21 -26.61 3.33
N LEU A 217 -16.94 -26.26 3.13
CA LEU A 217 -16.49 -25.43 2.02
C LEU A 217 -15.78 -26.27 0.93
N PRO A 218 -15.87 -25.87 -0.35
CA PRO A 218 -15.04 -26.45 -1.40
C PRO A 218 -13.55 -26.31 -1.07
N LEU A 219 -12.75 -27.33 -1.36
CA LEU A 219 -11.31 -27.32 -1.09
C LEU A 219 -10.60 -26.10 -1.71
N SER A 220 -11.03 -25.68 -2.90
CA SER A 220 -10.49 -24.50 -3.57
C SER A 220 -10.65 -23.22 -2.74
N TYR A 221 -11.77 -23.05 -2.04
CA TYR A 221 -12.00 -21.91 -1.15
C TYR A 221 -11.04 -21.95 0.03
N VAL A 222 -10.93 -23.10 0.70
CA VAL A 222 -10.01 -23.26 1.83
C VAL A 222 -8.57 -22.94 1.41
N VAL A 223 -8.13 -23.44 0.25
CA VAL A 223 -6.78 -23.21 -0.27
C VAL A 223 -6.55 -21.74 -0.63
N ILE A 224 -7.42 -21.12 -1.43
CA ILE A 224 -7.24 -19.74 -1.90
C ILE A 224 -7.26 -18.76 -0.71
N TYR A 225 -8.24 -18.89 0.19
CA TYR A 225 -8.34 -18.01 1.35
C TYR A 225 -7.21 -18.21 2.35
N SER A 226 -6.77 -19.46 2.60
CA SER A 226 -5.61 -19.70 3.49
C SER A 226 -4.33 -19.14 2.89
N ALA A 227 -4.07 -19.41 1.61
CA ALA A 227 -2.88 -18.93 0.91
C ALA A 227 -2.85 -17.40 0.84
N GLY A 228 -3.98 -16.78 0.48
CA GLY A 228 -4.12 -15.33 0.46
C GLY A 228 -3.87 -14.69 1.83
N ASN A 229 -4.44 -15.26 2.90
CA ASN A 229 -4.23 -14.76 4.26
C ASN A 229 -2.75 -14.86 4.69
N VAL A 230 -2.10 -16.00 4.44
CA VAL A 230 -0.67 -16.18 4.75
C VAL A 230 0.17 -15.19 3.95
N LEU A 231 -0.05 -15.09 2.64
CA LEU A 231 0.67 -14.16 1.76
C LEU A 231 0.55 -12.71 2.25
N LEU A 232 -0.66 -12.22 2.47
CA LEU A 232 -0.90 -10.82 2.88
C LEU A 232 -0.34 -10.53 4.28
N THR A 233 -0.42 -11.50 5.20
CA THR A 233 0.18 -11.37 6.53
C THR A 233 1.70 -11.31 6.45
N SER A 234 2.33 -12.20 5.66
CA SER A 234 3.77 -12.22 5.45
C SER A 234 4.28 -10.94 4.80
N LEU A 235 3.56 -10.39 3.81
CA LEU A 235 3.90 -9.11 3.19
C LEU A 235 3.89 -7.95 4.19
N ASN A 236 2.91 -7.91 5.11
CA ASN A 236 2.88 -6.90 6.16
C ASN A 236 4.10 -6.99 7.08
N TRP A 237 4.51 -8.19 7.50
CA TRP A 237 5.73 -8.37 8.26
C TRP A 237 6.98 -7.96 7.49
N PHE A 238 7.05 -8.32 6.21
CA PHE A 238 8.16 -7.96 5.33
C PHE A 238 8.30 -6.44 5.16
N TRP A 239 7.22 -5.73 4.88
CA TRP A 239 7.24 -4.27 4.76
C TRP A 239 7.59 -3.58 6.08
N PHE A 240 7.07 -4.07 7.20
CA PHE A 240 7.44 -3.52 8.51
C PHE A 240 8.93 -3.72 8.80
N TYR A 241 9.48 -4.90 8.52
CA TYR A 241 10.92 -5.15 8.62
C TYR A 241 11.72 -4.16 7.77
N LYS A 242 11.29 -3.86 6.55
CA LYS A 242 11.96 -2.87 5.68
C LYS A 242 11.88 -1.46 6.25
N MET A 243 10.75 -1.06 6.82
CA MET A 243 10.61 0.24 7.48
C MET A 243 11.59 0.37 8.67
N ILE A 244 11.68 -0.66 9.52
CA ILE A 244 12.62 -0.67 10.65
C ILE A 244 14.08 -0.70 10.17
N SER A 245 14.40 -1.46 9.13
CA SER A 245 15.74 -1.50 8.54
C SER A 245 16.14 -0.12 7.98
N ALA A 246 15.24 0.55 7.26
CA ALA A 246 15.46 1.90 6.77
C ALA A 246 15.67 2.90 7.91
N LEU A 247 14.92 2.78 9.01
CA LEU A 247 15.09 3.60 10.20
C LEU A 247 16.45 3.36 10.87
N ARG A 248 16.84 2.09 11.08
CA ARG A 248 18.13 1.73 11.68
C ARG A 248 19.32 2.25 10.87
N ARG A 249 19.25 2.20 9.54
CA ARG A 249 20.31 2.74 8.66
C ARG A 249 20.49 4.25 8.81
N ARG A 250 19.42 4.99 9.14
CA ARG A 250 19.51 6.45 9.40
C ARG A 250 20.22 6.76 10.71
N PHE A 251 20.08 5.91 11.73
CA PHE A 251 20.75 6.07 13.03
C PHE A 251 22.11 5.38 13.12
N GLY A 252 22.35 4.31 12.36
CA GLY A 252 23.58 3.51 12.38
C GLY A 252 24.75 4.08 11.58
N ASN A 253 24.54 5.16 10.82
CA ASN A 253 25.60 5.86 10.09
C ASN A 253 26.27 6.98 10.91
N GLU A 254 26.07 7.02 12.23
CA GLU A 254 26.87 7.84 13.17
C GLU A 254 28.06 7.08 13.78
N GLU A 255 28.77 6.25 13.02
CA GLU A 255 30.15 5.91 13.38
C GLU A 255 31.14 6.64 12.46
N PRO A 256 31.91 7.64 12.96
CA PRO A 256 32.97 8.29 12.20
C PRO A 256 34.17 7.35 12.07
N LYS A 257 34.07 6.34 11.19
CA LYS A 257 35.15 5.35 10.96
C LYS A 257 36.26 5.79 10.00
N GLU A 258 36.30 7.06 9.62
CA GLU A 258 37.44 7.65 8.88
C GLU A 258 38.21 8.74 9.63
N ARG A 259 37.72 9.24 10.78
CA ARG A 259 38.43 10.29 11.54
C ARG A 259 39.48 9.76 12.53
N ARG A 260 39.67 8.44 12.63
CA ARG A 260 40.71 7.81 13.49
C ARG A 260 41.88 7.17 12.73
N ARG A 261 41.88 7.15 11.39
CA ARG A 261 43.04 6.67 10.61
C ARG A 261 44.01 7.76 10.15
N LEU A 262 43.74 9.03 10.46
CA LEU A 262 44.64 10.15 10.14
C LEU A 262 45.22 10.86 11.38
N VAL A 263 45.00 10.35 12.59
CA VAL A 263 45.60 10.90 13.84
C VAL A 263 46.69 9.97 14.41
N GLY A 264 47.13 8.99 13.62
CA GLY A 264 48.13 8.03 14.04
C GLY A 264 49.03 7.60 12.87
N ASN A 265 49.68 8.56 12.21
CA ASN A 265 51.04 8.34 11.70
C ASN A 265 51.67 9.68 11.28
N ASP A 266 52.86 9.89 11.82
CA ASP A 266 53.98 10.65 11.26
C ASP A 266 53.95 12.18 11.32
N GLY A 267 54.84 12.68 12.18
CA GLY A 267 55.37 14.02 12.05
C GLY A 267 56.39 14.15 10.92
N ASN A 268 56.80 15.41 10.79
CA ASN A 268 57.96 15.95 10.08
C ASN A 268 57.72 16.45 8.64
N GLY A 269 57.95 17.77 8.44
CA GLY A 269 58.37 18.32 7.14
C GLY A 269 57.55 19.48 6.54
N HIS A 270 57.98 20.71 6.81
CA HIS A 270 58.16 21.84 5.86
C HIS A 270 56.99 22.44 5.02
N VAL A 271 56.56 23.65 5.43
CA VAL A 271 56.57 24.96 4.69
C VAL A 271 56.24 25.00 3.17
N ASP A 272 55.10 25.60 2.76
CA ASP A 272 54.96 26.98 2.21
C ASP A 272 53.66 27.19 1.36
N GLY A 273 53.11 28.41 1.38
CA GLY A 273 52.54 29.06 0.18
C GLY A 273 51.04 29.00 -0.16
N ASN A 274 50.30 30.02 0.31
CA ASN A 274 49.37 30.89 -0.43
C ASN A 274 48.20 30.33 -1.30
N GLY A 275 46.97 30.79 -0.99
CA GLY A 275 46.07 31.36 -2.00
C GLY A 275 44.82 30.57 -2.46
N SER A 276 43.68 31.23 -2.30
CA SER A 276 42.42 31.16 -3.05
C SER A 276 41.30 30.21 -2.59
N GLU A 277 40.18 30.86 -2.26
CA GLU A 277 38.86 30.32 -1.97
C GLU A 277 38.25 29.63 -3.19
N GLY A 278 37.56 28.52 -2.96
CA GLY A 278 36.76 27.81 -3.96
C GLY A 278 35.73 26.92 -3.27
N SER A 279 34.56 27.49 -2.99
CA SER A 279 33.39 26.80 -2.44
C SER A 279 32.92 25.69 -3.38
N ALA A 280 33.29 24.44 -3.08
CA ALA A 280 32.83 23.25 -3.78
C ALA A 280 31.51 22.76 -3.16
N ARG A 281 30.42 23.13 -3.81
CA ARG A 281 29.06 22.61 -3.61
C ARG A 281 29.09 21.09 -3.84
N ALA A 282 28.81 20.31 -2.80
CA ALA A 282 28.66 18.86 -2.87
C ALA A 282 27.37 18.49 -3.64
N THR A 283 27.47 18.38 -4.95
CA THR A 283 26.54 17.63 -5.79
C THR A 283 27.09 16.22 -5.96
N GLY A 284 26.48 15.24 -5.28
CA GLY A 284 26.98 13.88 -5.33
C GLY A 284 25.97 12.85 -4.82
N VAL A 285 25.19 12.30 -5.77
CA VAL A 285 24.79 10.89 -5.82
C VAL A 285 23.82 10.38 -4.74
N ALA A 286 22.52 10.45 -5.07
CA ALA A 286 21.51 9.55 -4.52
C ALA A 286 20.64 9.00 -5.66
N ASN A 287 21.28 8.31 -6.61
CA ASN A 287 20.60 7.42 -7.55
C ASN A 287 20.86 5.99 -7.08
N GLY A 288 19.80 5.34 -6.59
CA GLY A 288 19.82 3.94 -6.19
C GLY A 288 19.09 3.74 -4.86
N TYR A 289 18.08 2.87 -4.88
CA TYR A 289 17.37 2.36 -3.69
C TYR A 289 16.24 3.22 -3.09
N GLY A 290 15.32 3.67 -3.93
CA GLY A 290 14.07 4.32 -3.48
C GLY A 290 12.80 3.91 -4.23
N THR A 291 12.81 2.78 -4.96
CA THR A 291 11.66 2.31 -5.77
C THR A 291 11.21 0.88 -5.50
N HIS A 292 11.79 0.18 -4.51
CA HIS A 292 11.29 -1.11 -4.06
C HIS A 292 11.37 -1.18 -2.55
N ALA A 293 10.40 -0.61 -1.85
CA ALA A 293 10.11 -0.81 -0.42
C ALA A 293 8.88 -0.02 -0.01
#